data_AF-G4MXD3-F1
#
_entry.id   AF-G4MXD3-F1
#
_cell.length_a   1.000
_cell.length_b   1.000
_cell.length_c   1.000
_cell.angle_alpha   90.00
_cell.angle_beta   90.00
_cell.angle_gamma   90.00
#
_symmetry.space_group_name_H-M   'P 1'
#
loop_
_entity.id
_entity.type
_entity.pdbx_description
1 polymer ?
#
loop_
_entity_poly.entity_id
_entity_poly.type
_entity_poly.pdbx_seq_one_letter_code
_entity_poly.pdbx_strand_id
1 'polypeptide(L)'
;MTTSGAVVDAVIRKARALTEKQRGQDSLDIFNQLFRYILGDKLHTDVIEFGEEQHVLDVGCGSGLWPILMAQQLETILAPMHLNSPNLPSILAAYRHIILPEKMKKGSIKSWSTLYGKIATHLKHGTGVFEQFEIDWKFKRNSDPIPEALEKWSTKLHHAMEDHGMSIQCDPEETRSMLLNNGFNDVQERAILLPVNDWQSKDADKKIGRWFNTALTESITLGPTSPTPLKSGP
;
A
#
# COMPACT_ATOMS: atom_id res chain seq x y z
N MET A 1 -25.66 27.94 0.74
CA MET A 1 -25.10 27.02 -0.29
C MET A 1 -23.60 27.15 -0.22
N THR A 2 -22.96 26.13 0.35
CA THR A 2 -21.67 26.20 1.04
C THR A 2 -20.50 25.97 0.09
N THR A 3 -19.46 26.77 0.27
CA THR A 3 -18.18 26.79 -0.45
C THR A 3 -17.43 25.43 -0.48
N SER A 4 -17.90 24.43 0.26
CA SER A 4 -17.33 23.08 0.39
C SER A 4 -17.59 22.19 -0.83
N GLY A 5 -18.83 22.14 -1.34
CA GLY A 5 -19.19 21.22 -2.44
C GLY A 5 -18.48 21.52 -3.75
N ALA A 6 -18.29 22.79 -4.09
CA ALA A 6 -17.57 23.20 -5.31
C ALA A 6 -16.08 22.82 -5.27
N VAL A 7 -15.47 22.77 -4.08
CA VAL A 7 -14.08 22.34 -3.90
C VAL A 7 -13.97 20.83 -4.05
N VAL A 8 -14.89 20.07 -3.44
CA VAL A 8 -14.98 18.61 -3.60
C VAL A 8 -15.17 18.23 -5.08
N ASP A 9 -16.09 18.88 -5.78
CA ASP A 9 -16.31 18.65 -7.22
C ASP A 9 -15.08 18.94 -8.09
N ALA A 10 -14.35 20.01 -7.77
CA ALA A 10 -13.12 20.36 -8.49
C ALA A 10 -12.01 19.33 -8.24
N VAL A 11 -11.88 18.84 -6.99
CA VAL A 11 -10.96 17.76 -6.63
C VAL A 11 -11.34 16.47 -7.35
N ILE A 12 -12.63 16.09 -7.37
CA ILE A 12 -13.12 14.90 -8.06
C ILE A 12 -12.84 14.96 -9.57
N ARG A 13 -13.10 16.11 -10.23
CA ARG A 13 -12.78 16.28 -11.66
C ARG A 13 -11.30 16.14 -11.95
N LYS A 14 -10.45 16.77 -11.13
CA LYS A 14 -8.99 16.69 -11.26
C LYS A 14 -8.49 15.26 -10.99
N ALA A 15 -9.06 14.60 -10.00
CA ALA A 15 -8.80 13.21 -9.67
C ALA A 15 -9.11 12.31 -10.87
N ARG A 16 -10.26 12.46 -11.54
CA ARG A 16 -10.64 11.62 -12.69
C ARG A 16 -9.65 11.74 -13.85
N ALA A 17 -9.25 12.97 -14.18
CA ALA A 17 -8.26 13.23 -15.21
C ALA A 17 -6.87 12.64 -14.87
N LEU A 18 -6.47 12.67 -13.59
CA LEU A 18 -5.22 12.06 -13.13
C LEU A 18 -5.27 10.53 -13.17
N THR A 19 -6.38 9.93 -12.74
CA THR A 19 -6.62 8.48 -12.83
C THR A 19 -6.48 7.95 -14.25
N GLU A 20 -7.08 8.64 -15.23
CA GLU A 20 -6.98 8.25 -16.65
C GLU A 20 -5.56 8.39 -17.18
N LYS A 21 -4.87 9.47 -16.77
CA LYS A 21 -3.50 9.72 -17.20
C LYS A 21 -2.50 8.73 -16.59
N GLN A 22 -2.65 8.32 -15.33
CA GLN A 22 -1.68 7.50 -14.61
C GLN A 22 -1.87 5.99 -14.82
N ARG A 23 -3.05 5.53 -15.26
CA ARG A 23 -3.38 4.11 -15.37
C ARG A 23 -2.34 3.32 -16.18
N GLY A 24 -1.62 2.43 -15.50
CA GLY A 24 -0.70 1.48 -16.11
C GLY A 24 0.66 2.04 -16.52
N GLN A 25 1.08 3.18 -15.97
CA GLN A 25 2.37 3.81 -16.27
C GLN A 25 3.52 3.42 -15.33
N ASP A 26 3.22 2.92 -14.13
CA ASP A 26 4.18 2.51 -13.11
C ASP A 26 3.73 1.18 -12.50
N SER A 27 4.69 0.31 -12.15
CA SER A 27 4.50 -0.89 -11.35
C SER A 27 3.61 -0.68 -10.11
N LEU A 28 3.70 0.48 -9.45
CA LEU A 28 2.82 0.84 -8.31
C LEU A 28 1.34 0.91 -8.71
N ASP A 29 1.02 1.37 -9.91
CA ASP A 29 -0.37 1.43 -10.39
C ASP A 29 -0.89 0.04 -10.78
N ILE A 30 -0.01 -0.85 -11.23
CA ILE A 30 -0.33 -2.25 -11.48
C ILE A 30 -0.66 -2.95 -10.16
N PHE A 31 0.12 -2.71 -9.10
CA PHE A 31 -0.21 -3.21 -7.76
C PHE A 31 -1.51 -2.62 -7.22
N ASN A 32 -1.79 -1.32 -7.44
CA ASN A 32 -3.09 -0.75 -7.09
C ASN A 32 -4.26 -1.49 -7.77
N GLN A 33 -4.14 -1.86 -9.04
CA GLN A 33 -5.18 -2.66 -9.72
C GLN A 33 -5.28 -4.09 -9.15
N LEU A 34 -4.15 -4.71 -8.78
CA LEU A 34 -4.14 -6.00 -8.11
C LEU A 34 -4.95 -5.97 -6.81
N PHE A 35 -4.70 -4.98 -5.93
CA PHE A 35 -5.41 -4.86 -4.66
C PHE A 35 -6.91 -4.61 -4.84
N ARG A 36 -7.30 -3.78 -5.80
CA ARG A 36 -8.73 -3.60 -6.13
C ARG A 36 -9.38 -4.90 -6.56
N TYR A 37 -8.71 -5.67 -7.41
CA TYR A 37 -9.25 -6.96 -7.85
C TYR A 37 -9.40 -7.95 -6.68
N ILE A 38 -8.40 -8.01 -5.77
CA ILE A 38 -8.44 -8.83 -4.56
C ILE A 38 -9.61 -8.42 -3.65
N LEU A 39 -9.88 -7.12 -3.54
CA LEU A 39 -10.96 -6.56 -2.71
C LEU A 39 -12.33 -6.55 -3.41
N GLY A 40 -12.46 -7.14 -4.60
CA GLY A 40 -13.72 -7.15 -5.36
C GLY A 40 -14.15 -5.76 -5.84
N ASP A 41 -13.20 -5.02 -6.42
CA ASP A 41 -13.29 -3.64 -6.89
C ASP A 41 -13.49 -2.57 -5.81
N LYS A 42 -13.41 -2.94 -4.52
CA LYS A 42 -13.38 -2.02 -3.37
C LYS A 42 -11.97 -1.45 -3.12
N LEU A 43 -11.89 -0.41 -2.28
CA LEU A 43 -10.65 0.29 -1.90
C LEU A 43 -10.33 0.21 -0.39
N HIS A 44 -11.16 -0.49 0.36
CA HIS A 44 -11.06 -0.72 1.79
C HIS A 44 -11.87 -1.98 2.12
N THR A 45 -11.68 -2.53 3.31
CA THR A 45 -12.52 -3.64 3.77
C THR A 45 -13.87 -3.14 4.31
N ASP A 46 -14.80 -4.06 4.56
CA ASP A 46 -16.14 -3.74 5.06
C ASP A 46 -16.17 -3.41 6.57
N VAL A 47 -15.02 -3.16 7.18
CA VAL A 47 -14.89 -2.86 8.61
C VAL A 47 -15.41 -1.46 8.95
N ILE A 48 -15.57 -0.58 7.96
CA ILE A 48 -16.00 0.81 8.16
C ILE A 48 -17.24 1.10 7.34
N GLU A 49 -18.27 1.63 8.00
CA GLU A 49 -19.36 2.35 7.35
C GLU A 49 -19.01 3.84 7.24
N PHE A 50 -19.11 4.37 6.03
CA PHE A 50 -18.82 5.76 5.78
C PHE A 50 -20.09 6.64 5.82
N GLY A 51 -20.00 7.82 6.44
CA GLY A 51 -21.05 8.85 6.58
C GLY A 51 -20.61 10.21 6.01
N GLU A 52 -21.37 11.28 6.26
CA GLU A 52 -21.31 12.53 5.46
C GLU A 52 -20.06 13.43 5.63
N GLU A 53 -19.34 13.39 6.75
CA GLU A 53 -18.12 14.19 6.95
C GLU A 53 -16.98 13.33 7.50
N GLN A 54 -15.98 13.07 6.66
CA GLN A 54 -14.90 12.16 7.02
C GLN A 54 -13.56 12.71 6.59
N HIS A 55 -12.56 12.53 7.45
CA HIS A 55 -11.18 12.74 7.10
C HIS A 55 -10.52 11.38 6.99
N VAL A 56 -10.07 11.03 5.79
CA VAL A 56 -9.34 9.80 5.52
C VAL A 56 -7.88 10.13 5.26
N LEU A 57 -6.98 9.36 5.86
CA LEU A 57 -5.53 9.50 5.69
C LEU A 57 -4.98 8.34 4.88
N ASP A 58 -4.18 8.64 3.86
CA ASP A 58 -3.39 7.62 3.16
C ASP A 58 -1.90 7.75 3.55
N VAL A 59 -1.43 6.74 4.28
CA VAL A 59 -0.08 6.70 4.83
C VAL A 59 0.87 6.08 3.81
N GLY A 60 1.34 6.94 2.92
CA GLY A 60 2.40 6.62 1.98
C GLY A 60 1.92 6.34 0.58
N CYS A 61 1.18 7.31 0.04
CA CYS A 61 0.47 7.32 -1.23
C CYS A 61 1.16 6.88 -2.53
N GLY A 62 2.45 6.52 -2.55
CA GLY A 62 3.12 6.03 -3.75
C GLY A 62 2.92 6.95 -4.97
N SER A 63 2.31 6.42 -6.03
CA SER A 63 1.94 7.16 -7.26
C SER A 63 0.87 8.24 -7.06
N GLY A 64 0.21 8.26 -5.90
CA GLY A 64 -0.92 9.13 -5.58
C GLY A 64 -2.26 8.60 -6.10
N LEU A 65 -2.30 7.45 -6.76
CA LEU A 65 -3.53 6.92 -7.36
C LEU A 65 -4.56 6.45 -6.31
N TRP A 66 -4.12 5.76 -5.26
CA TRP A 66 -5.03 5.26 -4.21
C TRP A 66 -5.85 6.37 -3.52
N PRO A 67 -5.25 7.47 -3.04
CA PRO A 67 -6.02 8.54 -2.40
C PRO A 67 -6.90 9.29 -3.41
N ILE A 68 -6.53 9.34 -4.69
CA ILE A 68 -7.38 9.87 -5.76
C ILE A 68 -8.65 9.03 -5.90
N LEU A 69 -8.52 7.70 -5.93
CA LEU A 69 -9.65 6.78 -6.05
C LEU A 69 -10.54 6.80 -4.80
N MET A 70 -9.95 6.82 -3.61
CA MET A 70 -10.69 6.90 -2.34
C MET A 70 -11.47 8.22 -2.24
N ALA A 71 -10.88 9.35 -2.65
CA ALA A 71 -11.56 10.65 -2.67
C ALA A 71 -12.78 10.64 -3.61
N GLN A 72 -12.68 9.94 -4.74
CA GLN A 72 -13.79 9.80 -5.69
C GLN A 72 -14.91 8.91 -5.16
N GLN A 73 -14.56 7.79 -4.53
CA GLN A 73 -15.55 6.81 -4.05
C GLN A 73 -16.27 7.27 -2.78
N LEU A 74 -15.56 7.99 -1.90
CA LEU A 74 -16.06 8.41 -0.59
C LEU A 74 -16.47 9.88 -0.54
N GLU A 75 -16.36 10.61 -1.66
CA GLU A 75 -16.63 12.06 -1.74
C GLU A 75 -15.90 12.87 -0.65
N THR A 76 -14.71 12.42 -0.26
CA THR A 76 -13.94 12.94 0.89
C THR A 76 -12.65 13.64 0.47
N ILE A 77 -12.07 14.43 1.38
CA ILE A 77 -10.75 15.03 1.24
C ILE A 77 -9.71 14.10 1.87
N LEU A 78 -8.83 13.55 1.03
CA LEU A 78 -7.62 12.86 1.48
C LEU A 78 -6.42 13.81 1.50
N ALA A 79 -5.81 13.96 2.66
CA ALA A 79 -4.56 14.68 2.80
C ALA A 79 -3.39 13.68 2.60
N PRO A 80 -2.60 13.78 1.51
CA PRO A 80 -1.33 13.07 1.43
C PRO A 80 -0.41 13.68 2.48
N MET A 81 0.11 12.88 3.42
CA MET A 81 0.80 13.47 4.56
C MET A 81 2.07 12.77 5.02
N HIS A 82 3.09 13.60 5.28
CA HIS A 82 4.18 13.35 6.22
C HIS A 82 3.66 13.52 7.65
N LEU A 83 3.58 12.44 8.45
CA LEU A 83 3.02 12.35 9.82
C LEU A 83 3.63 13.27 10.91
N ASN A 84 4.20 14.42 10.55
CA ASN A 84 4.84 15.38 11.44
C ASN A 84 4.07 16.71 11.51
N SER A 85 2.85 16.81 10.97
CA SER A 85 2.04 18.03 11.09
C SER A 85 1.36 18.07 12.46
N PRO A 86 1.63 19.06 13.33
CA PRO A 86 1.04 19.12 14.66
C PRO A 86 -0.46 19.48 14.68
N ASN A 87 -1.03 19.92 13.55
CA ASN A 87 -2.39 20.46 13.45
C ASN A 87 -3.34 19.56 12.65
N LEU A 88 -3.14 18.25 12.67
CA LEU A 88 -4.05 17.33 12.00
C LEU A 88 -5.40 17.28 12.72
N PRO A 89 -6.52 17.47 11.99
CA PRO A 89 -7.83 17.14 12.54
C PRO A 89 -7.92 15.64 12.83
N SER A 90 -8.82 15.25 13.73
CA SER A 90 -9.11 13.85 13.99
C SER A 90 -9.55 13.16 12.70
N ILE A 91 -8.90 12.06 12.35
CA ILE A 91 -9.18 11.25 11.16
C ILE A 91 -10.07 10.06 11.55
N LEU A 92 -11.02 9.73 10.67
CA LEU A 92 -11.89 8.58 10.88
C LEU A 92 -11.19 7.28 10.47
N ALA A 93 -10.42 7.33 9.38
CA ALA A 93 -9.74 6.15 8.87
C ALA A 93 -8.34 6.49 8.37
N ALA A 94 -7.39 5.60 8.63
CA ALA A 94 -6.07 5.60 8.02
C ALA A 94 -5.89 4.33 7.18
N TYR A 95 -5.37 4.49 5.97
CA TYR A 95 -5.09 3.40 5.04
C TYR A 95 -3.62 3.36 4.72
N ARG A 96 -3.09 2.16 4.58
CA ARG A 96 -1.70 1.97 4.20
C ARG A 96 -1.49 0.73 3.36
N HIS A 97 -0.85 0.92 2.22
CA HIS A 97 -0.44 -0.16 1.33
C HIS A 97 1.09 -0.27 1.31
N ILE A 98 1.63 -1.38 1.80
CA ILE A 98 3.04 -1.74 1.64
C ILE A 98 3.20 -2.58 0.40
N ILE A 99 3.89 -2.00 -0.57
CA ILE A 99 4.17 -2.59 -1.87
C ILE A 99 5.64 -2.25 -2.15
N LEU A 100 6.49 -3.21 -2.51
CA LEU A 100 7.89 -2.95 -2.88
C LEU A 100 8.28 -3.79 -4.11
N PRO A 101 9.29 -3.43 -4.95
CA PRO A 101 9.82 -2.07 -5.22
C PRO A 101 10.35 -1.83 -6.68
N GLU A 102 10.35 -0.57 -7.18
CA GLU A 102 11.26 -0.18 -8.30
C GLU A 102 12.39 0.79 -7.87
N LYS A 103 12.17 1.58 -6.81
CA LYS A 103 13.25 2.26 -6.08
C LYS A 103 12.98 2.09 -4.61
N MET A 104 13.91 1.50 -3.87
CA MET A 104 13.86 1.25 -2.42
C MET A 104 13.73 2.55 -1.60
N LYS A 105 12.60 3.24 -1.77
CA LYS A 105 12.12 4.41 -1.03
C LYS A 105 10.75 4.08 -0.45
N LYS A 106 10.64 2.94 0.25
CA LYS A 106 9.80 2.85 1.46
C LYS A 106 9.99 1.60 2.30
N GLY A 107 11.23 1.30 2.64
CA GLY A 107 11.55 0.96 4.03
C GLY A 107 11.64 2.21 4.92
N SER A 108 10.96 3.31 4.57
CA SER A 108 11.10 4.63 5.21
C SER A 108 10.51 4.70 6.62
N ILE A 109 10.04 3.58 7.15
CA ILE A 109 9.55 3.45 8.51
C ILE A 109 10.65 2.74 9.28
N LYS A 110 11.48 3.55 9.94
CA LYS A 110 12.53 3.05 10.84
C LYS A 110 11.95 2.41 12.10
N SER A 111 10.71 2.73 12.44
CA SER A 111 10.02 2.24 13.62
C SER A 111 8.52 2.16 13.35
N TRP A 112 8.04 0.92 13.19
CA TRP A 112 6.62 0.61 13.04
C TRP A 112 5.82 1.05 14.25
N SER A 113 6.31 0.76 15.45
CA SER A 113 5.68 1.19 16.70
C SER A 113 5.49 2.72 16.75
N THR A 114 6.50 3.50 16.36
CA THR A 114 6.35 4.98 16.30
C THR A 114 5.32 5.43 15.27
N LEU A 115 5.23 4.74 14.13
CA LEU A 115 4.19 5.01 13.14
C LEU A 115 2.79 4.72 13.71
N TYR A 116 2.60 3.55 14.30
CA TYR A 116 1.32 3.15 14.89
C TYR A 116 0.89 4.10 15.99
N GLY A 117 1.80 4.54 16.86
CA GLY A 117 1.52 5.55 17.87
C GLY A 117 1.03 6.86 17.27
N LYS A 118 1.69 7.36 16.21
CA LYS A 118 1.25 8.57 15.50
C LYS A 118 -0.14 8.39 14.88
N ILE A 119 -0.40 7.26 14.23
CA ILE A 119 -1.72 6.97 13.64
C ILE A 119 -2.77 6.96 14.75
N ALA A 120 -2.53 6.23 15.85
CA ALA A 120 -3.44 6.16 16.99
C ALA A 120 -3.79 7.54 17.56
N THR A 121 -2.81 8.45 17.68
CA THR A 121 -3.07 9.82 18.19
C THR A 121 -3.98 10.66 17.30
N HIS A 122 -4.05 10.36 16.00
CA HIS A 122 -4.89 11.10 15.06
C HIS A 122 -6.24 10.42 14.81
N LEU A 123 -6.37 9.12 15.08
CA LEU A 123 -7.62 8.40 14.93
C LEU A 123 -8.68 8.92 15.92
N LYS A 124 -9.92 9.01 15.44
CA LYS A 124 -11.06 9.31 16.29
C LYS A 124 -11.22 8.22 17.35
N HIS A 125 -11.19 8.61 18.63
CA HIS A 125 -11.34 7.65 19.72
C HIS A 125 -12.63 6.83 19.61
N GLY A 126 -12.51 5.51 19.78
CA GLY A 126 -13.64 4.57 19.81
C GLY A 126 -14.25 4.19 18.45
N THR A 127 -14.06 5.00 17.40
CA THR A 127 -14.62 4.73 16.06
C THR A 127 -13.59 4.76 14.94
N GLY A 128 -12.36 5.18 15.23
CA GLY A 128 -11.29 5.30 14.25
C GLY A 128 -10.71 3.93 13.87
N VAL A 129 -10.44 3.73 12.59
CA VAL A 129 -9.94 2.45 12.05
C VAL A 129 -8.64 2.67 11.28
N PHE A 130 -7.72 1.72 11.40
CA PHE A 130 -6.49 1.65 10.62
C PHE A 130 -6.46 0.36 9.81
N GLU A 131 -6.33 0.47 8.49
CA GLU A 131 -6.13 -0.67 7.60
C GLU A 131 -4.71 -0.67 7.02
N GLN A 132 -4.06 -1.83 7.12
CA GLN A 132 -2.71 -2.07 6.61
C GLN A 132 -2.70 -3.29 5.70
N PHE A 133 -2.17 -3.11 4.49
CA PHE A 133 -1.93 -4.19 3.53
C PHE A 133 -0.42 -4.38 3.36
N GLU A 134 0.03 -5.63 3.44
CA GLU A 134 1.43 -5.99 3.23
C GLU A 134 1.55 -7.19 2.29
N ILE A 135 2.63 -7.22 1.52
CA ILE A 135 3.03 -8.39 0.75
C ILE A 135 4.10 -9.11 1.55
N ASP A 136 3.82 -10.35 1.95
CA ASP A 136 4.83 -11.25 2.51
C ASP A 136 5.74 -11.76 1.39
N TRP A 137 6.99 -11.30 1.39
CA TRP A 137 7.99 -11.67 0.39
C TRP A 137 8.60 -13.06 0.65
N LYS A 138 8.25 -13.72 1.76
CA LYS A 138 8.53 -15.12 1.96
C LYS A 138 7.52 -15.95 1.19
N PHE A 139 7.95 -16.50 0.06
CA PHE A 139 7.13 -17.42 -0.72
C PHE A 139 6.72 -18.64 0.11
N LYS A 140 5.50 -19.15 -0.12
CA LYS A 140 4.94 -20.32 0.57
C LYS A 140 4.33 -21.27 -0.48
N ARG A 141 4.36 -22.57 -0.20
CA ARG A 141 3.77 -23.62 -1.05
C ARG A 141 3.22 -24.76 -0.19
N ASN A 142 2.11 -25.37 -0.62
CA ASN A 142 1.33 -26.33 0.19
C ASN A 142 1.85 -27.79 0.16
N SER A 143 2.62 -28.20 -0.85
CA SER A 143 2.93 -29.62 -1.07
C SER A 143 4.36 -29.94 -1.51
N ASP A 144 5.03 -29.01 -2.21
CA ASP A 144 6.41 -29.21 -2.69
C ASP A 144 7.32 -28.09 -2.16
N PRO A 145 8.64 -28.31 -2.08
CA PRO A 145 9.59 -27.24 -1.77
C PRO A 145 9.46 -26.07 -2.75
N ILE A 146 9.75 -24.88 -2.25
CA ILE A 146 9.81 -23.66 -3.05
C ILE A 146 10.97 -23.82 -4.06
N PRO A 147 10.82 -23.37 -5.31
CA PRO A 147 11.94 -23.35 -6.25
C PRO A 147 13.14 -22.61 -5.66
N GLU A 148 14.32 -23.24 -5.71
CA GLU A 148 15.56 -22.71 -5.10
C GLU A 148 15.88 -21.27 -5.52
N ALA A 149 15.54 -20.90 -6.77
CA ALA A 149 15.73 -19.53 -7.27
C ALA A 149 14.88 -18.50 -6.52
N LEU A 150 13.61 -18.82 -6.21
CA LEU A 150 12.70 -17.93 -5.47
C LEU A 150 13.11 -17.83 -4.00
N GLU A 151 13.51 -18.95 -3.40
CA GLU A 151 14.03 -18.98 -2.04
C GLU A 151 15.28 -18.11 -1.92
N LYS A 152 16.28 -18.32 -2.80
CA LYS A 152 17.50 -17.50 -2.83
C LYS A 152 17.21 -16.02 -3.06
N TRP A 153 16.28 -15.69 -3.97
CA TRP A 153 15.88 -14.31 -4.23
C TRP A 153 15.27 -13.67 -2.98
N SER A 154 14.32 -14.36 -2.33
CA SER A 154 13.66 -13.91 -1.10
C SER A 154 14.68 -13.70 0.02
N THR A 155 15.55 -14.69 0.30
CA THR A 155 16.58 -14.58 1.34
C THR A 155 17.51 -13.39 1.10
N LYS A 156 17.98 -13.20 -0.14
CA LYS A 156 18.84 -12.06 -0.49
C LYS A 156 18.13 -10.72 -0.30
N LEU A 157 16.86 -10.63 -0.70
CA LEU A 157 16.07 -9.42 -0.52
C LEU A 157 15.92 -9.10 0.98
N HIS A 158 15.54 -10.09 1.79
CA HIS A 158 15.41 -9.91 3.24
C HIS A 158 16.73 -9.49 3.90
N HIS A 159 17.84 -10.17 3.61
CA HIS A 159 19.15 -9.80 4.16
C HIS A 159 19.56 -8.39 3.76
N ALA A 160 19.42 -8.02 2.47
CA ALA A 160 19.74 -6.68 2.01
C ALA A 160 18.90 -5.61 2.72
N MET A 161 17.62 -5.86 2.94
CA MET A 161 16.74 -4.92 3.63
C MET A 161 17.06 -4.81 5.13
N GLU A 162 17.42 -5.91 5.78
CA GLU A 162 17.86 -5.94 7.17
C GLU A 162 19.18 -5.16 7.36
N ASP A 163 20.17 -5.39 6.49
CA ASP A 163 21.47 -4.69 6.52
C ASP A 163 21.32 -3.17 6.37
N HIS A 164 20.25 -2.71 5.70
CA HIS A 164 19.93 -1.29 5.54
C HIS A 164 19.03 -0.74 6.66
N GLY A 165 18.73 -1.52 7.70
CA GLY A 165 17.86 -1.13 8.81
C GLY A 165 16.40 -0.92 8.41
N MET A 166 15.96 -1.64 7.37
CA MET A 166 14.64 -1.51 6.74
C MET A 166 13.97 -2.87 6.59
N SER A 167 13.91 -3.65 7.67
CA SER A 167 13.34 -5.00 7.62
C SER A 167 11.98 -5.03 6.93
N ILE A 168 11.83 -5.96 5.98
CA ILE A 168 10.58 -6.23 5.25
C ILE A 168 9.93 -7.54 5.74
N GLN A 169 10.35 -8.02 6.90
CA GLN A 169 9.74 -9.20 7.49
C GLN A 169 8.29 -8.91 7.85
N CYS A 170 7.38 -9.71 7.30
CA CYS A 170 5.99 -9.73 7.70
C CYS A 170 5.87 -10.75 8.85
N ASP A 171 5.78 -10.25 10.09
CA ASP A 171 5.52 -11.05 11.28
C ASP A 171 4.15 -10.65 11.86
N PRO A 172 3.13 -11.52 11.70
CA PRO A 172 1.79 -11.35 12.26
C PRO A 172 1.77 -11.00 13.75
N GLU A 173 2.53 -11.74 14.56
CA GLU A 173 2.49 -11.62 16.02
C GLU A 173 3.22 -10.37 16.51
N GLU A 174 4.34 -10.04 15.87
CA GLU A 174 5.05 -8.79 16.14
C GLU A 174 4.18 -7.59 15.78
N THR A 175 3.55 -7.62 14.61
CA THR A 175 2.67 -6.54 14.12
C THR A 175 1.47 -6.36 15.05
N ARG A 176 0.79 -7.46 15.41
CA ARG A 176 -0.30 -7.45 16.39
C ARG A 176 0.15 -6.85 17.72
N SER A 177 1.29 -7.29 18.24
CA SER A 177 1.83 -6.79 19.50
C SER A 177 2.11 -5.29 19.46
N MET A 178 2.73 -4.79 18.39
CA MET A 178 3.00 -3.37 18.21
C MET A 178 1.71 -2.53 18.11
N LEU A 179 0.68 -3.02 17.42
CA LEU A 179 -0.62 -2.35 17.36
C LEU A 179 -1.27 -2.29 18.75
N LEU A 180 -1.36 -3.41 19.47
CA LEU A 180 -1.94 -3.45 20.82
C LEU A 180 -1.20 -2.50 21.79
N ASN A 181 0.13 -2.50 21.75
CA ASN A 181 0.96 -1.61 22.58
C ASN A 181 0.78 -0.11 22.26
N ASN A 182 0.24 0.23 21.08
CA ASN A 182 -0.07 1.61 20.69
C ASN A 182 -1.56 1.96 20.85
N GLY A 183 -2.34 1.15 21.57
CA GLY A 183 -3.72 1.45 21.96
C GLY A 183 -4.79 1.01 20.98
N PHE A 184 -4.45 0.20 19.97
CA PHE A 184 -5.43 -0.50 19.14
C PHE A 184 -5.99 -1.70 19.92
N ASN A 185 -7.28 -1.99 19.82
CA ASN A 185 -7.94 -3.02 20.65
C ASN A 185 -8.59 -4.16 19.84
N ASP A 186 -9.08 -3.91 18.62
CA ASP A 186 -9.68 -4.92 17.73
C ASP A 186 -8.78 -5.18 16.51
N VAL A 187 -7.64 -5.84 16.76
CA VAL A 187 -6.67 -6.15 15.70
C VAL A 187 -7.11 -7.43 14.99
N GLN A 188 -7.46 -7.30 13.71
CA GLN A 188 -7.80 -8.41 12.82
C GLN A 188 -6.75 -8.55 11.72
N GLU A 189 -6.45 -9.79 11.35
CA GLU A 189 -5.51 -10.11 10.28
C GLU A 189 -6.15 -11.08 9.30
N ARG A 190 -5.90 -10.87 8.00
CA ARG A 190 -6.34 -11.77 6.94
C ARG A 190 -5.20 -12.04 5.98
N ALA A 191 -4.77 -13.30 5.91
CA ALA A 191 -3.86 -13.74 4.87
C ALA A 191 -4.62 -13.98 3.55
N ILE A 192 -4.12 -13.38 2.47
CA ILE A 192 -4.63 -13.60 1.11
C ILE A 192 -3.50 -14.25 0.31
N LEU A 193 -3.80 -15.39 -0.32
CA LEU A 193 -2.82 -16.08 -1.17
C LEU A 193 -2.65 -15.30 -2.47
N LEU A 194 -1.42 -14.86 -2.75
CA LEU A 194 -1.02 -14.22 -3.99
C LEU A 194 -0.27 -15.23 -4.85
N PRO A 195 -0.86 -15.74 -5.94
CA PRO A 195 -0.13 -16.60 -6.86
C PRO A 195 0.95 -15.81 -7.60
N VAL A 196 2.12 -16.41 -7.77
CA VAL A 196 3.28 -15.76 -8.43
C VAL A 196 3.18 -15.78 -9.96
N ASN A 197 2.34 -16.67 -10.50
CA ASN A 197 2.12 -16.91 -11.92
C ASN A 197 0.64 -17.24 -12.18
N ASP A 198 0.24 -17.47 -13.43
CA ASP A 198 -1.15 -17.63 -13.86
C ASP A 198 -1.60 -19.09 -14.08
N TRP A 199 -0.93 -20.06 -13.46
CA TRP A 199 -1.18 -21.50 -13.66
C TRP A 199 -2.30 -22.08 -12.78
N GLN A 200 -3.00 -21.25 -12.03
CA GLN A 200 -4.07 -21.71 -11.15
C GLN A 200 -5.26 -22.20 -11.97
N SER A 201 -6.05 -23.14 -11.44
CA SER A 201 -7.21 -23.67 -12.15
C SER A 201 -8.35 -22.64 -12.25
N LYS A 202 -8.57 -21.87 -11.18
CA LYS A 202 -9.62 -20.86 -11.10
C LYS A 202 -9.23 -19.60 -11.87
N ASP A 203 -10.11 -19.12 -12.74
CA ASP A 203 -9.85 -17.94 -13.57
C ASP A 203 -9.59 -16.66 -12.76
N ALA A 204 -10.21 -16.53 -11.58
CA ALA A 204 -9.93 -15.42 -10.69
C ALA A 204 -8.48 -15.42 -10.20
N ASP A 205 -7.97 -16.58 -9.78
CA ASP A 205 -6.61 -16.74 -9.28
C ASP A 205 -5.58 -16.56 -10.40
N LYS A 206 -5.88 -17.02 -11.63
CA LYS A 206 -5.04 -16.75 -12.80
C LYS A 206 -4.85 -15.25 -13.02
N LYS A 207 -5.93 -14.47 -12.89
CA LYS A 207 -5.90 -13.02 -13.10
C LYS A 207 -5.09 -12.31 -12.01
N ILE A 208 -5.23 -12.73 -10.74
CA ILE A 208 -4.38 -12.26 -9.63
C ILE A 208 -2.92 -12.56 -9.93
N GLY A 209 -2.63 -13.81 -10.35
CA GLY A 209 -1.29 -14.25 -10.71
C GLY A 209 -0.66 -13.44 -11.83
N ARG A 210 -1.42 -13.13 -12.89
CA ARG A 210 -0.96 -12.24 -13.98
C ARG A 210 -0.63 -10.85 -13.47
N TRP A 211 -1.55 -10.23 -12.73
CA TRP A 211 -1.35 -8.88 -12.21
C TRP A 211 -0.13 -8.80 -11.30
N PHE A 212 0.01 -9.75 -10.36
CA PHE A 212 1.16 -9.80 -9.47
C PHE A 212 2.47 -10.05 -10.22
N ASN A 213 2.48 -11.00 -11.16
CA ASN A 213 3.66 -11.28 -11.97
C ASN A 213 4.10 -10.08 -12.82
N THR A 214 3.15 -9.41 -13.48
CA THR A 214 3.44 -8.20 -14.25
C THR A 214 3.97 -7.09 -13.35
N ALA A 215 3.32 -6.84 -12.20
CA ALA A 215 3.76 -5.80 -11.27
C ALA A 215 5.18 -6.05 -10.77
N LEU A 216 5.47 -7.29 -10.35
CA LEU A 216 6.79 -7.71 -9.91
C LEU A 216 7.84 -7.61 -11.03
N THR A 217 7.50 -8.04 -12.24
CA THR A 217 8.44 -8.00 -13.38
C THR A 217 8.78 -6.56 -13.74
N GLU A 218 7.77 -5.70 -13.94
CA GLU A 218 7.96 -4.29 -14.26
C GLU A 218 8.80 -3.56 -13.20
N SER A 219 8.51 -3.82 -11.91
CA SER A 219 9.31 -3.31 -10.78
C SER A 219 10.79 -3.73 -10.83
N ILE A 220 11.11 -4.87 -11.41
CA ILE A 220 12.49 -5.37 -11.53
C ILE A 220 13.15 -4.89 -12.84
N THR A 221 12.43 -4.92 -13.97
CA THR A 221 12.97 -4.63 -15.31
C THR A 221 13.24 -3.16 -15.55
N LEU A 222 12.54 -2.25 -14.86
CA LEU A 222 12.83 -0.82 -14.91
C LEU A 222 14.06 -0.41 -14.04
N GLY A 223 14.83 -1.40 -13.56
CA GLY A 223 16.18 -1.23 -13.00
C GLY A 223 17.19 -0.57 -13.97
N PRO A 224 18.43 -0.28 -13.53
CA PRO A 224 19.30 0.75 -14.10
C PRO A 224 19.90 0.34 -15.47
N THR A 225 19.12 0.40 -16.54
CA THR A 225 19.63 0.25 -17.93
C THR A 225 19.52 1.54 -18.74
N SER A 226 19.27 2.69 -18.10
CA SER A 226 19.69 3.97 -18.65
C SER A 226 21.09 4.30 -18.10
N PRO A 227 22.18 4.00 -18.83
CA PRO A 227 23.47 4.58 -18.50
C PRO A 227 23.30 6.09 -18.64
N THR A 228 23.25 6.81 -17.53
CA THR A 228 23.47 8.25 -17.55
C THR A 228 24.84 8.44 -18.20
N PRO A 229 24.97 9.12 -19.34
CA PRO A 229 26.27 9.34 -19.92
C PRO A 229 27.06 10.13 -18.90
N LEU A 230 28.18 9.55 -18.44
CA LEU A 230 29.20 10.27 -17.70
C LEU A 230 29.51 11.52 -18.54
N LYS A 231 29.13 12.69 -18.03
CA LYS A 231 29.59 13.95 -18.59
C LYS A 231 31.11 13.91 -18.48
N SER A 232 31.79 13.67 -19.59
CA SER A 232 33.20 14.00 -19.73
C SER A 232 33.33 15.50 -19.47
N GLY A 233 33.91 15.85 -18.33
CA GLY A 233 34.25 17.23 -18.02
C GLY A 233 35.26 17.78 -19.03
N PRO A 234 35.32 19.11 -19.19
CA PRO A 234 36.32 19.77 -20.02
C PRO A 234 37.74 19.57 -19.49
#